data_AF-A0A975AYY4-F1
#
_entry.id   AF-A0A975AYY4-F1
#
_cell.length_a   1.000
_cell.length_b   1.000
_cell.length_c   1.000
_cell.angle_alpha   90.00
_cell.angle_beta   90.00
_cell.angle_gamma   90.00
#
_symmetry.space_group_name_H-M   'P 1'
#
loop_
_entity.id
_entity.type
_entity.pdbx_description
1 polymer ?
#
loop_
_entity_poly.entity_id
_entity_poly.type
_entity_poly.pdbx_seq_one_letter_code
_entity_poly.pdbx_strand_id
1 'polypeptide(L)'
;MMDGFDLNSALVCEGIIGDGCGGGRVFFVEDETLKTFDPLTKSSTLLLEGIVDALSVSKKACIITISTKSQEIKYDLSLLQQI
;
A
#
# COMPACT_ATOMS: atom_id res chain seq x y z
N MET A 1 8.08 15.99 5.00
CA MET A 1 8.50 14.70 5.59
C MET A 1 7.41 14.28 6.55
N MET A 2 6.49 13.42 6.12
CA MET A 2 5.57 12.74 7.04
C MET A 2 6.24 11.41 7.43
N ASP A 3 6.54 11.23 8.72
CA ASP A 3 6.96 9.96 9.35
C ASP A 3 7.98 9.08 8.59
N GLY A 4 9.02 9.67 7.98
CA GLY A 4 10.14 8.90 7.41
C GLY A 4 9.81 8.11 6.14
N PHE A 5 8.62 8.29 5.56
CA PHE A 5 8.26 7.70 4.27
C PHE A 5 8.64 8.62 3.11
N ASP A 6 9.38 8.09 2.15
CA ASP A 6 9.65 8.79 0.90
C ASP A 6 8.46 8.60 -0.04
N LEU A 7 7.51 9.53 0.00
CA LEU A 7 6.32 9.55 -0.88
C LEU A 7 6.68 9.71 -2.38
N ASN A 8 7.95 9.98 -2.72
CA ASN A 8 8.44 9.95 -4.09
C ASN A 8 8.91 8.54 -4.52
N SER A 9 9.04 7.60 -3.58
CA SER A 9 9.34 6.22 -3.89
C SER A 9 8.14 5.59 -4.59
N ALA A 10 8.39 4.94 -5.73
CA ALA A 10 7.36 4.19 -6.45
C ALA A 10 6.70 3.09 -5.59
N LEU A 11 7.41 2.63 -4.54
CA LEU A 11 6.94 1.62 -3.59
C LEU A 11 6.15 2.20 -2.41
N VAL A 12 5.80 3.48 -2.44
CA VAL A 12 5.00 4.15 -1.41
C VAL A 12 3.84 4.89 -2.07
N CYS A 13 2.64 4.77 -1.50
CA CYS A 13 1.44 5.47 -1.95
C CYS A 13 0.63 5.93 -0.74
N GLU A 14 0.14 7.17 -0.77
CA GLU A 14 -0.77 7.68 0.26
C GLU A 14 -2.22 7.42 -0.12
N GLY A 15 -3.00 6.91 0.83
CA GLY A 15 -4.44 6.84 0.71
C GLY A 15 -5.06 8.23 0.84
N ILE A 16 -5.66 8.73 -0.24
CA ILE A 16 -6.37 10.00 -0.23
C ILE A 16 -7.64 9.88 0.63
N ILE A 17 -7.84 10.81 1.56
CA ILE A 17 -9.06 10.88 2.37
C ILE A 17 -10.25 11.17 1.45
N GLY A 18 -11.29 10.33 1.53
CA GLY A 18 -12.47 10.43 0.66
C GLY A 18 -12.38 9.59 -0.62
N ASP A 19 -11.22 9.02 -0.95
CA ASP A 19 -11.03 8.06 -2.05
C ASP A 19 -11.33 6.61 -1.60
N GLY A 20 -12.34 6.41 -0.75
CA GLY A 20 -12.71 5.09 -0.23
C GLY A 20 -11.93 4.63 1.01
N CYS A 21 -11.46 3.37 1.00
CA CYS A 21 -10.87 2.70 2.17
C CYS A 21 -9.47 3.21 2.49
N GLY A 22 -9.09 3.32 3.77
CA GLY A 22 -7.71 3.63 4.15
C GLY A 22 -7.24 5.05 3.80
N GLY A 23 -8.17 6.01 3.71
CA GLY A 23 -7.83 7.43 3.60
C GLY A 23 -7.02 7.92 4.80
N GLY A 24 -5.98 8.72 4.54
CA GLY A 24 -5.05 9.23 5.55
C GLY A 24 -4.00 8.22 6.01
N ARG A 25 -3.91 7.03 5.38
CA ARG A 25 -2.89 6.01 5.66
C ARG A 25 -1.87 5.94 4.54
N VAL A 26 -0.66 5.56 4.89
CA VAL A 26 0.41 5.29 3.91
C VAL A 26 0.41 3.80 3.62
N PHE A 27 0.51 3.43 2.35
CA PHE A 27 0.70 2.07 1.88
C PHE A 27 2.08 1.97 1.27
N PHE A 28 2.82 0.93 1.62
CA PHE A 28 4.18 0.77 1.14
C PHE A 28 4.55 -0.70 1.03
N VAL A 29 5.42 -1.00 0.08
CA VAL A 29 6.00 -2.33 -0.08
C VAL A 29 7.43 -2.31 0.44
N GLU A 30 7.71 -3.18 1.41
CA GLU A 30 9.02 -3.34 2.03
C GLU A 30 9.23 -4.83 2.33
N ASP A 31 10.42 -5.35 2.00
CA ASP A 31 10.77 -6.76 2.24
C ASP A 31 9.71 -7.72 1.63
N GLU A 32 9.38 -7.47 0.35
CA GLU A 32 8.38 -8.25 -0.41
C GLU A 32 6.98 -8.30 0.25
N THR A 33 6.68 -7.32 1.10
CA THR A 33 5.48 -7.29 1.92
C THR A 33 4.77 -5.94 1.76
N LEU A 34 3.48 -5.96 1.46
CA LEU A 34 2.61 -4.78 1.51
C LEU A 34 2.23 -4.51 2.96
N LYS A 35 2.59 -3.32 3.43
CA LYS A 35 2.25 -2.81 4.75
C LYS A 35 1.44 -1.53 4.60
N THR A 36 0.61 -1.25 5.61
CA THR A 36 -0.04 0.05 5.79
C THR A 36 0.44 0.68 7.08
N PHE A 37 0.73 1.97 7.05
CA PHE A 37 1.09 2.77 8.21
C PHE A 37 0.01 3.81 8.45
N ASP A 38 -0.49 3.84 9.67
CA ASP A 38 -1.48 4.81 10.13
C ASP A 38 -0.75 5.91 10.91
N PRO A 39 -0.62 7.14 10.35
CA PRO A 39 0.14 8.21 10.98
C PRO A 39 -0.50 8.77 12.25
N LEU A 40 -1.80 8.54 12.45
CA LEU A 40 -2.52 8.98 13.66
C LEU A 40 -2.17 8.09 14.85
N THR A 41 -2.16 6.78 14.64
CA THR A 41 -1.88 5.77 15.68
C THR A 41 -0.41 5.33 15.72
N LYS A 42 0.41 5.79 14.76
CA LYS A 42 1.81 5.38 14.55
C LYS A 42 1.98 3.87 14.49
N SER A 43 0.97 3.19 13.96
CA SER A 43 0.91 1.74 13.91
C SER A 43 1.00 1.27 12.47
N SER A 44 1.80 0.24 12.24
CA SER A 44 1.93 -0.44 10.96
C SER A 44 1.24 -1.80 10.98
N THR A 45 0.48 -2.10 9.95
CA THR A 45 -0.21 -3.39 9.77
C THR A 45 0.26 -4.05 8.48
N LEU A 46 0.54 -5.34 8.54
CA LEU A 46 0.85 -6.17 7.39
C LEU A 46 -0.45 -6.55 6.67
N LEU A 47 -0.48 -6.35 5.34
CA LEU A 47 -1.65 -6.63 4.51
C LEU A 47 -1.45 -7.86 3.62
N LEU A 48 -0.30 -7.96 2.96
CA LEU A 48 -0.01 -9.05 2.02
C LEU A 48 1.49 -9.32 1.97
N GLU A 49 1.88 -10.59 1.94
CA GLU A 49 3.26 -11.06 1.79
C GLU A 49 3.47 -11.75 0.43
N GLY A 50 4.73 -11.89 0.02
CA GLY A 50 5.09 -12.61 -1.21
C GLY A 50 5.05 -11.77 -2.48
N ILE A 51 5.23 -10.45 -2.35
CA ILE A 51 5.30 -9.51 -3.46
C ILE A 51 6.75 -9.44 -3.97
N VAL A 52 7.10 -10.41 -4.80
CA VAL A 52 8.42 -10.50 -5.42
C VAL A 52 8.59 -9.42 -6.49
N ASP A 53 9.74 -8.72 -6.49
CA ASP A 53 10.11 -7.73 -7.51
C ASP A 53 9.05 -6.62 -7.75
N ALA A 54 8.52 -6.05 -6.67
CA ALA A 54 7.64 -4.88 -6.76
C ALA A 54 8.34 -3.70 -7.44
N LEU A 55 7.68 -3.10 -8.42
CA LEU A 55 8.12 -1.91 -9.15
C LEU A 55 7.41 -0.67 -8.65
N SER A 56 6.10 -0.76 -8.43
CA SER A 56 5.29 0.34 -7.96
C SER A 56 4.07 -0.13 -7.18
N VAL A 57 3.62 0.69 -6.22
CA VAL A 57 2.34 0.52 -5.54
C VAL A 57 1.47 1.74 -5.81
N SER A 58 0.18 1.50 -6.00
CA SER A 58 -0.81 2.55 -6.21
C SER A 58 -2.11 2.15 -5.57
N LYS A 59 -2.87 3.13 -5.13
CA LYS A 59 -4.19 2.91 -4.57
C LYS A 59 -5.24 3.62 -5.41
N LYS A 60 -6.36 2.95 -5.63
CA LYS A 60 -7.56 3.56 -6.21
C LYS A 60 -8.80 3.01 -5.53
N ALA A 61 -9.61 3.90 -4.96
CA ALA A 61 -10.76 3.50 -4.17
C ALA A 61 -10.33 2.56 -3.01
N CYS A 62 -10.90 1.36 -2.92
CA CYS A 62 -10.50 0.36 -1.94
C CYS A 62 -9.47 -0.66 -2.47
N ILE A 63 -8.96 -0.50 -3.70
CA ILE A 63 -8.03 -1.45 -4.31
C ILE A 63 -6.60 -0.90 -4.25
N ILE A 64 -5.69 -1.69 -3.69
CA ILE A 64 -4.24 -1.52 -3.83
C ILE A 64 -3.79 -2.34 -5.03
N THR A 65 -3.12 -1.68 -5.98
CA THR A 65 -2.49 -2.31 -7.12
C THR A 65 -0.99 -2.24 -6.93
N ILE A 66 -0.33 -3.40 -6.91
CA ILE A 66 1.12 -3.51 -6.91
C ILE A 66 1.56 -4.04 -8.28
N SER A 67 2.33 -3.26 -9.01
CA SER A 67 2.94 -3.72 -10.26
C SER A 67 4.28 -4.35 -9.93
N THR A 68 4.48 -5.62 -10.30
CA THR A 68 5.77 -6.31 -10.22
C THR A 68 6.33 -6.52 -11.62
N LYS A 69 7.58 -7.00 -11.73
CA LYS A 69 8.19 -7.32 -13.02
C LYS A 69 7.45 -8.40 -13.82
N SER A 70 6.78 -9.32 -13.14
CA SER A 70 6.09 -10.44 -13.78
C SER A 70 4.59 -10.23 -13.94
N GLN A 71 3.95 -9.53 -13.00
CA GLN A 71 2.49 -9.39 -12.98
C GLN A 71 2.03 -8.19 -12.13
N GLU A 72 0.74 -7.86 -12.24
CA GLU A 72 0.09 -6.96 -11.29
C GLU A 72 -0.66 -7.75 -10.23
N ILE A 73 -0.47 -7.37 -8.97
CA ILE A 73 -1.17 -7.93 -7.82
C ILE A 73 -2.20 -6.89 -7.36
N LYS A 74 -3.45 -7.30 -7.20
CA LYS A 74 -4.53 -6.44 -6.72
C LYS A 74 -5.00 -6.92 -5.37
N TYR A 75 -5.16 -5.99 -4.43
CA TYR A 75 -5.57 -6.29 -3.07
C TYR A 75 -6.74 -5.39 -2.68
N ASP A 76 -7.85 -5.97 -2.27
CA ASP A 76 -9.04 -5.24 -1.83
C ASP A 76 -8.97 -4.98 -0.32
N LEU A 77 -8.91 -3.71 0.07
CA LEU A 77 -8.86 -3.26 1.46
C LEU A 77 -10.18 -3.44 2.20
N SER A 78 -11.31 -3.49 1.49
CA SER A 78 -12.63 -3.70 2.09
C SER A 78 -12.80 -5.15 2.50
N LEU A 79 -12.29 -6.06 1.68
CA LEU A 79 -12.37 -7.51 1.88
C LEU A 79 -11.14 -8.08 2.57
N LEU A 80 -10.06 -7.29 2.69
CA LEU A 80 -8.76 -7.69 3.22
C LEU A 80 -8.24 -8.97 2.54
N GLN A 81 -8.32 -9.02 1.22
CA GLN A 81 -7.89 -10.17 0.43
C GLN A 81 -7.36 -9.76 -0.94
N GLN A 82 -6.50 -10.60 -1.52
CA GLN A 82 -6.04 -10.49 -2.90
C GLN A 82 -7.15 -10.90 -3.88
N ILE A 83 -7.28 -10.19 -5.01
CA ILE A 83 -8.28 -10.43 -6.06
C ILE A 83 -7.66 -10.53 -7.47
#